data_AF-A0A7U9XPD4-F1
#
_entry.id   AF-A0A7U9XPD4-F1
#
_cell.length_a   1.000
_cell.length_b   1.000
_cell.length_c   1.000
_cell.angle_alpha   90.00
_cell.angle_beta   90.00
_cell.angle_gamma   90.00
#
_symmetry.space_group_name_H-M   'P 1'
#
loop_
_entity.id
_entity.type
_entity.pdbx_description
1 polymer ?
#
loop_
_entity_poly.entity_id
_entity_poly.type
_entity_poly.pdbx_seq_one_letter_code
_entity_poly.pdbx_strand_id
1 'polypeptide(L)' 'MIEIVLRNGYIVRWRKKQWTDYKYDGKCFIVIKDNEWIGIYSLDSIISIVLKNKKGKKRGKNR' A
#
# COMPACT_ATOMS: atom_id res chain seq x y z
N MET A 1 -4.86 -0.22 -5.53
CA MET A 1 -3.52 0.08 -6.08
C MET A 1 -2.71 0.59 -4.92
N ILE A 2 -1.49 0.08 -4.75
CA ILE A 2 -0.55 0.57 -3.75
C ILE A 2 0.53 1.34 -4.50
N GLU A 3 0.84 2.54 -4.04
CA GLU A 3 1.99 3.31 -4.52
C GLU A 3 2.87 3.64 -3.31
N ILE A 4 4.14 3.29 -3.40
CA ILE A 4 5.13 3.48 -2.35
C ILE A 4 6.20 4.39 -2.93
N VAL A 5 6.39 5.55 -2.32
CA VAL A 5 7.44 6.50 -2.69
C VAL A 5 8.59 6.32 -1.72
N LEU A 6 9.76 5.96 -2.25
CA LEU A 6 10.98 5.77 -1.47
C LEU A 6 11.77 7.07 -1.36
N ARG A 7 12.63 7.18 -0.34
CA ARG A 7 13.47 8.36 -0.09
C ARG A 7 14.45 8.67 -1.20
N ASN A 8 14.87 7.65 -1.93
CA ASN A 8 15.74 7.78 -3.11
C ASN A 8 14.99 8.25 -4.37
N GLY A 9 13.70 8.61 -4.27
CA GLY A 9 12.88 9.06 -5.39
C GLY A 9 12.28 7.92 -6.22
N TYR A 10 12.59 6.65 -5.91
CA TYR A 10 11.99 5.52 -6.61
C TYR A 10 10.53 5.33 -6.18
N ILE A 11 9.68 5.03 -7.16
CA ILE A 11 8.26 4.81 -6.95
C ILE A 11 7.93 3.36 -7.29
N VAL A 12 7.47 2.62 -6.30
CA VAL A 12 7.02 1.24 -6.47
C VAL A 12 5.50 1.20 -6.54
N ARG A 13 4.96 0.56 -7.58
CA ARG A 13 3.53 0.53 -7.87
C ARG A 13 3.01 -0.90 -7.96
N TRP A 14 2.06 -1.22 -7.09
CA TRP A 14 1.34 -2.50 -7.11
C TRP A 14 -0.06 -2.32 -7.72
N ARG A 15 -0.27 -2.94 -8.89
CA ARG A 15 -1.56 -2.94 -9.59
C ARG A 15 -2.50 -3.99 -9.02
N LYS A 16 -3.80 -3.85 -9.34
CA LYS A 16 -4.79 -4.88 -9.01
C LYS A 16 -4.38 -6.21 -9.66
N LYS A 17 -4.54 -7.34 -8.96
CA LYS A 17 -4.06 -8.70 -9.31
C LYS A 17 -2.59 -9.01 -9.01
N GLN A 18 -1.76 -8.02 -8.71
CA GLN A 18 -0.36 -8.28 -8.32
C GLN A 18 -0.18 -8.50 -6.81
N TRP A 19 -1.22 -8.24 -6.02
CA TRP A 19 -1.24 -8.43 -4.57
C TRP A 19 -2.67 -8.76 -4.15
N THR A 20 -2.80 -9.50 -3.05
CA THR A 20 -4.08 -9.87 -2.44
C THR A 20 -4.33 -9.10 -1.15
N ASP A 21 -3.28 -8.89 -0.35
CA ASP A 21 -3.38 -8.16 0.91
C ASP A 21 -2.09 -7.38 1.22
N TYR A 22 -2.09 -6.58 2.28
CA TYR A 22 -0.90 -5.92 2.81
C TYR A 22 -0.94 -5.90 4.34
N LYS A 23 0.24 -5.95 4.95
CA LYS A 23 0.42 -5.85 6.41
C LYS A 23 1.35 -4.70 6.74
N TYR A 24 1.09 -4.06 7.87
CA TYR A 24 1.92 -3.02 8.44
C TYR A 24 2.31 -3.40 9.86
N ASP A 25 3.61 -3.44 10.14
CA ASP A 25 4.16 -3.88 11.43
C ASP A 25 4.79 -2.72 12.23
N GLY A 26 4.54 -1.47 11.84
CA GLY A 26 5.10 -0.28 12.49
C GLY A 26 6.54 0.06 12.09
N LYS A 27 7.33 -0.90 11.59
CA LYS A 27 8.67 -0.68 11.02
C LYS A 27 8.75 -0.96 9.52
N CYS A 28 7.92 -1.87 9.04
CA CYS A 28 7.91 -2.32 7.66
C CYS A 28 6.49 -2.34 7.09
N PHE A 29 6.41 -2.11 5.79
CA PHE A 29 5.22 -2.34 4.98
C PHE A 29 5.43 -3.60 4.13
N ILE A 30 4.53 -4.57 4.28
CA ILE A 30 4.63 -5.89 3.65
C ILE A 30 3.47 -6.05 2.68
N VAL A 31 3.77 -6.42 1.44
CA VAL A 31 2.77 -6.72 0.40
C VAL A 31 2.66 -8.23 0.27
N ILE A 32 1.43 -8.73 0.33
CA ILE A 32 1.11 -10.14 0.35
C ILE A 32 0.34 -10.50 -0.93
N LYS A 33 0.68 -11.64 -1.52
CA LYS A 33 -0.10 -12.25 -2.61
C LYS A 33 -0.20 -13.73 -2.35
N ASP A 34 -1.43 -14.26 -2.36
CA ASP A 34 -1.70 -15.70 -2.20
C ASP A 34 -1.03 -16.27 -0.92
N ASN A 35 -1.12 -15.53 0.18
CA ASN A 35 -0.46 -15.79 1.48
C ASN A 35 1.07 -15.74 1.51
N GLU A 36 1.73 -15.36 0.40
CA GLU A 36 3.18 -15.19 0.33
C GLU A 36 3.59 -13.71 0.41
N TRP A 37 4.75 -13.45 1.02
CA TRP A 37 5.32 -12.11 1.10
C TRP A 37 6.11 -11.82 -0.17
N ILE A 38 5.55 -10.94 -1.02
CA ILE A 38 6.12 -10.62 -2.32
C ILE A 38 6.83 -9.26 -2.36
N GLY A 39 6.72 -8.48 -1.29
CA GLY A 39 7.40 -7.21 -1.16
C GLY A 39 7.50 -6.78 0.29
N ILE A 40 8.68 -6.38 0.73
CA ILE A 40 8.96 -5.87 2.08
C ILE A 40 9.68 -4.55 1.93
N TYR A 41 9.13 -3.50 2.53
CA TYR A 41 9.67 -2.14 2.45
C TYR A 41 9.88 -1.58 3.85
N SER A 42 11.11 -1.16 4.16
CA SER A 42 11.42 -0.47 5.42
C SER A 42 10.85 0.94 5.41
N LEU A 43 10.17 1.34 6.49
CA LEU A 43 9.59 2.69 6.61
C LEU A 43 10.65 3.78 6.70
N ASP A 44 11.85 3.45 7.20
CA ASP A 44 12.98 4.39 7.20
C ASP A 44 13.34 4.82 5.78
N SER A 45 13.07 3.95 4.79
CA SER A 45 13.34 4.20 3.37
C SER A 45 12.11 4.71 2.62
N ILE A 46 10.94 4.81 3.25
CA ILE A 46 9.69 5.23 2.62
C ILE A 46 9.37 6.68 3.01
N ILE A 47 8.92 7.46 2.03
CA ILE A 47 8.35 8.80 2.23
C ILE A 47 6.83 8.72 2.39
N SER A 48 6.17 7.94 1.54
CA SER A 48 4.70 7.90 1.48
C SER A 48 4.19 6.57 0.95
N ILE A 49 3.04 6.14 1.47
CA ILE A 49 2.29 4.96 1.00
C ILE A 49 0.87 5.41 0.68
N VAL A 50 0.47 5.27 -0.57
CA VAL A 50 -0.86 5.64 -1.05
C VAL A 50 -1.64 4.40 -1.44
N LEU A 51 -2.70 4.12 -0.68
CA LEU A 51 -3.66 3.05 -0.95
C LEU A 51 -4.87 3.59 -1.70
N LYS A 52 -4.89 3.40 -3.02
CA LYS A 52 -6.06 3.72 -3.84
C LYS A 52 -7.00 2.53 -3.88
N ASN A 53 -7.96 2.53 -2.95
CA ASN A 53 -9.12 1.64 -2.99
C ASN A 53 -10.31 2.40 -3.60
N LYS A 54 -10.93 1.85 -4.65
CA LYS A 54 -12.23 2.33 -5.12
C LYS A 54 -13.30 1.89 -4.12
N LYS A 55 -13.33 2.49 -2.93
CA LYS A 55 -14.57 2.58 -2.16
C LYS A 55 -15.19 3.90 -2.52
N GLY A 56 -16.34 3.86 -3.22
CA GLY A 56 -17.16 5.03 -3.42
C GLY A 56 -17.37 5.72 -2.07
N LYS A 57 -17.13 7.02 -2.04
CA LYS A 57 -17.52 7.91 -0.94
C LYS A 57 -19.05 7.77 -0.80
N LYS A 58 -19.56 6.94 0.11
CA LYS A 58 -20.87 7.23 0.71
C LYS A 58 -20.62 8.35 1.71
N ARG A 59 -20.61 9.59 1.22
CA ARG A 59 -20.86 10.78 2.05
C ARG A 59 -22.29 10.61 2.58
N GLY A 60 -22.44 10.01 3.75
CA GLY A 60 -23.67 10.09 4.52
C GLY A 60 -23.89 11.56 4.86
N LYS A 61 -24.83 12.19 4.17
CA LYS A 61 -25.40 13.48 4.53
C LYS A 61 -26.29 13.20 5.75
N ASN A 62 -25.77 13.39 6.97
CA ASN A 62 -26.63 13.44 8.13
C ASN A 62 -27.15 14.86 8.30
N ARG A 63 -28.47 14.90 8.50
CA ARG A 63 -29.35 16.06 8.59
C ARG A 63 -29.03 16.93 9.79
#